data_AF-A0AAF0LKC1-F1
#
_entry.id   AF-A0AAF0LKC1-F1
#
_cell.length_a   1.000
_cell.length_b   1.000
_cell.length_c   1.000
_cell.angle_alpha   90.00
_cell.angle_beta   90.00
_cell.angle_gamma   90.00
#
_symmetry.space_group_name_H-M   'P 1'
#
loop_
_entity.id
_entity.type
_entity.pdbx_description
1 polymer ?
#
loop_
_entity_poly.entity_id
_entity_poly.type
_entity_poly.pdbx_seq_one_letter_code
_entity_poly.pdbx_strand_id
1 'polypeptide(L)'
;MVDLQRNLIPGPTARWLLFARVWLLGLFLADMFTMLAFVFIDFTALRNPIWYVVMFVVIVAFATSNVYYAVVKKRELANGYTTLPMDFPNTELRDPTNGRVLNPAGRPLPDDFSLKRARAENAESDGD
;
A
#
# COMPACT_ATOMS: atom_id res chain seq x y z
N MET A 1 -29.72 12.26 -2.77
CA MET A 1 -29.40 11.23 -1.76
C MET A 1 -28.05 10.63 -2.14
N VAL A 2 -26.99 10.88 -1.35
CA VAL A 2 -25.74 10.10 -1.44
C VAL A 2 -25.81 9.15 -0.27
N ASP A 3 -26.32 7.96 -0.53
CA ASP A 3 -26.81 7.02 0.47
C ASP A 3 -25.69 6.16 1.09
N LEU A 4 -25.81 6.05 2.42
CA LEU A 4 -25.37 5.02 3.38
C LEU A 4 -23.91 4.54 3.47
N GLN A 5 -23.03 4.70 2.48
CA GLN A 5 -21.71 4.03 2.49
C GLN A 5 -20.50 4.90 2.07
N ARG A 6 -20.67 6.20 1.81
CA ARG A 6 -19.63 7.19 1.35
C ARG A 6 -18.38 6.56 0.70
N ASN A 7 -18.49 6.34 -0.61
CA ASN A 7 -17.44 5.82 -1.48
C ASN A 7 -16.05 6.41 -1.19
N LEU A 8 -15.03 5.61 -1.49
CA LEU A 8 -13.64 6.07 -1.48
C LEU A 8 -13.50 7.33 -2.31
N ILE A 9 -12.67 8.22 -1.81
CA ILE A 9 -12.17 9.32 -2.60
C ILE A 9 -11.52 8.76 -3.87
N PRO A 10 -11.86 9.27 -5.07
CA PRO A 10 -11.29 8.77 -6.30
C PRO A 10 -9.77 8.95 -6.31
N GLY A 11 -9.07 7.86 -6.61
CA GLY A 11 -7.62 7.80 -6.71
C GLY A 11 -7.01 6.57 -6.02
N PRO A 12 -5.68 6.44 -6.07
CA PRO A 12 -4.95 5.37 -5.39
C PRO A 12 -5.04 5.54 -3.87
N THR A 13 -5.35 4.45 -3.18
CA THR A 13 -5.46 4.43 -1.71
C THR A 13 -4.09 4.26 -1.05
N ALA A 14 -3.98 4.66 0.21
CA ALA A 14 -2.74 4.55 0.97
C ALA A 14 -2.22 3.11 1.02
N ARG A 15 -3.13 2.13 1.04
CA ARG A 15 -2.78 0.69 0.98
C ARG A 15 -2.15 0.27 -0.35
N TRP A 16 -2.70 0.70 -1.48
CA TRP A 16 -2.09 0.40 -2.79
C TRP A 16 -0.72 1.04 -2.93
N LEU A 17 -0.56 2.25 -2.41
CA LEU A 17 0.75 2.92 -2.37
C LEU A 17 1.75 2.19 -1.47
N LEU A 18 1.32 1.68 -0.32
CA LEU A 18 2.18 0.84 0.52
C LEU A 18 2.62 -0.43 -0.22
N PHE A 19 1.69 -1.12 -0.91
CA PHE A 19 2.01 -2.29 -1.71
C PHE A 19 3.00 -1.98 -2.83
N ALA A 20 2.77 -0.90 -3.58
CA ALA A 20 3.68 -0.44 -4.63
C ALA A 20 5.09 -0.18 -4.09
N ARG A 21 5.22 0.37 -2.87
CA ARG A 21 6.53 0.59 -2.23
C ARG A 21 7.26 -0.70 -1.89
N VAL A 22 6.55 -1.71 -1.40
CA VAL A 22 7.13 -3.04 -1.13
C VAL A 22 7.65 -3.66 -2.44
N TRP A 23 6.92 -3.52 -3.53
CA TRP A 23 7.39 -3.98 -4.85
C TRP A 23 8.60 -3.21 -5.37
N LEU A 24 8.62 -1.88 -5.25
CA LEU A 24 9.77 -1.08 -5.63
C LEU A 24 11.02 -1.47 -4.84
N LEU A 25 10.88 -1.71 -3.55
CA LEU A 25 11.98 -2.22 -2.72
C LEU A 25 12.43 -3.62 -3.19
N GLY A 26 11.49 -4.51 -3.50
CA GLY A 26 11.80 -5.84 -4.04
C GLY A 26 12.56 -5.77 -5.36
N LEU A 27 12.16 -4.89 -6.28
CA LEU A 27 12.86 -4.67 -7.55
C LEU A 27 14.26 -4.11 -7.33
N PHE A 28 14.42 -3.15 -6.42
CA PHE A 28 15.72 -2.60 -6.05
C PHE A 28 16.67 -3.69 -5.52
N LEU A 29 16.18 -4.52 -4.60
CA LEU A 29 16.96 -5.61 -4.03
C LEU A 29 17.30 -6.67 -5.06
N ALA A 30 16.34 -7.04 -5.92
CA ALA A 30 16.57 -7.98 -7.00
C ALA A 30 17.68 -7.50 -7.93
N ASP A 31 17.61 -6.24 -8.38
CA ASP A 31 18.63 -5.61 -9.23
C ASP A 31 20.02 -5.64 -8.56
N MET A 32 20.08 -5.27 -7.27
CA MET A 32 21.31 -5.33 -6.48
C MET A 32 21.89 -6.74 -6.33
N PHE A 33 21.05 -7.73 -6.04
CA PHE A 33 21.49 -9.12 -5.92
C PHE A 33 21.95 -9.68 -7.26
N THR A 34 21.26 -9.34 -8.35
CA THR A 34 21.70 -9.73 -9.69
C THR A 34 23.03 -9.10 -10.04
N MET A 35 23.21 -7.80 -9.81
CA MET A 35 24.48 -7.11 -10.02
C MET A 35 25.61 -7.77 -9.20
N LEU A 36 25.38 -8.02 -7.91
CA LEU A 36 26.34 -8.69 -7.04
C LEU A 36 26.70 -10.10 -7.53
N ALA A 37 25.71 -10.89 -7.95
CA ALA A 37 25.93 -12.23 -8.50
C ALA A 37 26.80 -12.19 -9.76
N PHE A 38 26.57 -11.22 -10.65
CA PHE A 38 27.42 -11.05 -11.83
C PHE A 38 28.84 -10.60 -11.49
N VAL A 39 29.03 -9.77 -10.47
CA VAL A 39 30.37 -9.31 -10.03
C VAL A 39 31.27 -10.47 -9.56
N PHE A 40 30.69 -11.50 -8.95
CA PHE A 40 31.44 -12.70 -8.55
C PHE A 40 31.93 -13.54 -9.75
N ILE A 41 31.30 -13.39 -10.91
CA ILE A 41 31.65 -14.11 -12.14
C ILE A 41 32.54 -13.25 -13.03
N ASP A 42 32.17 -11.98 -13.23
CA ASP A 42 32.83 -11.02 -14.10
C ASP A 42 32.67 -9.58 -13.59
N PHE A 43 33.80 -8.99 -13.17
CA PHE A 43 33.83 -7.63 -12.64
C PHE A 43 33.50 -6.56 -13.70
N THR A 44 33.60 -6.88 -15.00
CA THR A 44 33.21 -5.96 -16.07
C THR A 44 31.70 -5.73 -16.12
N ALA A 45 30.90 -6.59 -15.49
CA ALA A 45 29.46 -6.40 -15.34
C ALA A 45 29.08 -5.10 -14.64
N LEU A 46 29.96 -4.56 -13.78
CA LEU A 46 29.78 -3.24 -13.15
C LEU A 46 29.79 -2.09 -14.16
N ARG A 47 30.38 -2.29 -15.33
CA ARG A 47 30.41 -1.25 -16.38
C ARG A 47 29.11 -1.19 -17.17
N ASN A 48 28.21 -2.16 -16.98
CA ASN A 48 26.92 -2.16 -17.68
C ASN A 48 26.03 -1.02 -17.13
N PRO A 49 25.69 -0.02 -17.96
CA PRO A 49 24.90 1.13 -17.51
C PRO A 49 23.47 0.77 -17.10
N ILE A 50 22.96 -0.41 -17.52
CA ILE A 50 21.58 -0.84 -17.25
C ILE A 50 21.31 -0.91 -15.75
N TRP A 51 22.25 -1.44 -14.95
CA TRP A 51 22.12 -1.52 -13.49
C TRP A 51 21.82 -0.15 -12.88
N TYR A 52 22.61 0.86 -13.24
CA TYR A 52 22.47 2.20 -12.68
C TYR A 52 21.21 2.92 -13.16
N VAL A 53 20.79 2.70 -14.41
CA VAL A 53 19.55 3.26 -14.94
C VAL A 53 18.34 2.68 -14.20
N VAL A 54 18.30 1.36 -14.01
CA VAL A 54 17.23 0.69 -13.27
C VAL A 54 17.21 1.17 -11.82
N MET A 55 18.35 1.16 -11.12
CA MET A 55 18.45 1.70 -9.77
C MET A 55 17.97 3.15 -9.67
N PHE A 56 18.41 4.03 -10.57
CA PHE A 56 18.04 5.44 -10.54
C PHE A 56 16.52 5.63 -10.68
N VAL A 57 15.90 4.95 -11.65
CA VAL A 57 14.45 5.00 -11.84
C VAL A 57 13.71 4.49 -10.60
N VAL A 58 14.19 3.39 -10.00
CA VAL A 58 13.57 2.83 -8.78
C VAL A 58 13.71 3.77 -7.59
N ILE A 59 14.88 4.41 -7.41
CA ILE A 59 15.11 5.40 -6.34
C ILE A 59 14.18 6.61 -6.51
N VAL A 60 14.08 7.17 -7.71
CA VAL A 60 13.20 8.31 -8.01
C VAL A 60 11.72 7.93 -7.80
N ALA A 61 11.31 6.75 -8.26
CA ALA A 61 9.95 6.24 -8.05
C ALA A 61 9.65 6.04 -6.56
N PHE A 62 10.60 5.51 -5.79
CA PHE A 62 10.45 5.32 -4.34
C PHE A 62 10.35 6.65 -3.59
N ALA A 63 11.19 7.63 -3.93
CA ALA A 63 11.14 8.97 -3.34
C ALA A 63 9.80 9.67 -3.64
N THR A 64 9.34 9.61 -4.90
CA THR A 64 8.05 10.18 -5.32
C THR A 64 6.88 9.49 -4.60
N SER A 65 6.93 8.16 -4.50
CA SER A 65 5.93 7.37 -3.79
C SER A 65 5.85 7.73 -2.30
N ASN A 66 6.97 8.06 -1.64
CA ASN A 66 6.98 8.49 -0.24
C ASN A 66 6.16 9.77 -0.03
N VAL A 67 6.42 10.79 -0.86
CA VAL A 67 5.71 12.07 -0.79
C VAL A 67 4.23 11.85 -1.06
N TYR A 68 3.91 11.10 -2.11
CA TYR A 68 2.53 10.86 -2.50
C TYR A 68 1.75 10.03 -1.46
N TYR A 69 2.38 9.01 -0.87
CA TYR A 69 1.83 8.24 0.24
C TYR A 69 1.49 9.13 1.45
N ALA A 70 2.38 10.05 1.82
CA ALA A 70 2.13 10.95 2.93
C ALA A 70 0.92 11.87 2.67
N VAL A 71 0.77 12.36 1.44
CA VAL A 71 -0.37 13.18 1.02
C VAL A 71 -1.67 12.37 1.05
N VAL A 72 -1.70 11.17 0.45
CA VAL A 72 -2.89 10.32 0.41
C VAL A 72 -3.29 9.88 1.83
N LYS A 73 -2.32 9.47 2.66
CA LYS A 73 -2.58 9.12 4.06
C LYS A 73 -3.21 10.28 4.84
N LYS A 74 -2.66 11.50 4.72
CA LYS A 74 -3.25 12.69 5.35
C LYS A 74 -4.67 12.97 4.83
N ARG A 75 -4.90 12.78 3.53
CA ARG A 75 -6.21 12.95 2.91
C ARG A 75 -7.23 11.94 3.44
N GLU A 76 -6.87 10.65 3.53
CA GLU A 76 -7.76 9.63 4.09
C GLU A 76 -8.13 9.98 5.54
N LEU A 77 -7.13 10.27 6.38
CA LEU A 77 -7.35 10.62 7.79
C LEU A 77 -8.20 11.89 7.98
N ALA A 78 -8.00 12.91 7.13
CA ALA A 78 -8.80 14.13 7.16
C ALA A 78 -10.28 13.87 6.81
N ASN A 79 -10.59 12.77 6.12
CA ASN A 79 -11.95 12.36 5.80
C ASN A 79 -12.50 11.34 6.81
N GLY A 80 -11.78 11.09 7.91
CA GLY A 80 -12.23 10.24 9.02
C GLY A 80 -12.07 8.73 8.79
N TYR A 81 -11.37 8.31 7.73
CA TYR A 81 -11.17 6.90 7.42
C TYR A 81 -9.71 6.57 7.07
N THR A 82 -9.38 5.29 7.06
CA THR A 82 -8.10 4.75 6.61
C THR A 82 -8.33 3.48 5.79
N THR A 83 -7.51 3.25 4.77
CA THR A 83 -7.47 1.97 4.04
C THR A 83 -6.37 1.03 4.55
N LEU A 84 -5.57 1.51 5.51
CA LEU A 84 -4.47 0.79 6.12
C LEU A 84 -4.91 0.16 7.45
N PRO A 85 -4.71 -1.15 7.63
CA PRO A 85 -4.92 -1.83 8.91
C PRO A 85 -3.70 -1.59 9.81
N MET A 86 -3.50 -0.35 10.24
CA MET A 86 -2.51 0.03 11.26
C MET A 86 -3.21 0.84 12.36
N ASP A 87 -2.56 1.02 13.50
CA ASP A 87 -3.11 1.62 14.73
C ASP A 87 -3.67 3.05 14.55
N PHE A 88 -4.85 3.15 13.96
CA PHE A 88 -5.66 4.36 13.88
C PHE A 88 -6.97 4.12 14.62
N PRO A 89 -6.93 4.03 15.97
CA PRO A 89 -8.08 3.63 16.77
C PRO A 89 -9.28 4.58 16.60
N ASN A 90 -9.04 5.82 16.15
CA ASN A 90 -10.06 6.86 16.02
C ASN A 90 -10.58 7.07 14.59
N THR A 91 -10.25 6.19 13.63
CA THR A 91 -10.70 6.31 12.23
C THR A 91 -11.33 5.04 11.71
N GLU A 92 -12.33 5.16 10.84
CA GLU A 92 -12.96 4.00 10.20
C GLU A 92 -11.98 3.28 9.29
N LEU A 93 -11.82 1.97 9.45
CA LEU A 93 -11.11 1.15 8.48
C LEU A 93 -12.05 0.83 7.33
N ARG A 94 -11.63 1.17 6.10
CA ARG A 94 -12.39 0.92 4.89
C ARG A 94 -11.65 -0.02 3.95
N ASP A 95 -12.44 -0.78 3.20
CA ASP A 95 -11.95 -1.63 2.14
C ASP A 95 -11.35 -0.77 1.01
N PRO A 96 -10.08 -0.98 0.62
CA PRO A 96 -9.45 -0.23 -0.47
C PRO A 96 -10.04 -0.48 -1.86
N THR A 97 -10.88 -1.50 -2.04
CA THR A 97 -11.44 -1.89 -3.35
C THR A 97 -12.84 -1.31 -3.57
N ASN A 98 -13.72 -1.40 -2.58
CA ASN A 98 -15.13 -0.99 -2.71
C ASN A 98 -15.55 0.12 -1.73
N GLY A 99 -14.67 0.54 -0.81
CA GLY A 99 -14.92 1.62 0.14
C GLY A 99 -15.86 1.30 1.29
N ARG A 100 -16.32 0.04 1.40
CA ARG A 100 -17.15 -0.41 2.52
C ARG A 100 -16.39 -0.29 3.85
N VAL A 101 -17.10 0.02 4.92
CA VAL A 101 -16.53 0.06 6.27
C VAL A 101 -16.27 -1.38 6.71
N LEU A 102 -15.01 -1.68 7.02
CA LEU A 102 -14.57 -2.97 7.54
C LEU A 102 -14.47 -2.98 9.06
N ASN A 103 -14.10 -1.85 9.66
CA ASN A 103 -14.10 -1.66 11.11
C ASN A 103 -14.50 -0.22 11.44
N PRO A 104 -15.56 0.03 12.22
CA PRO A 104 -15.92 1.38 12.63
C PRO A 104 -14.86 2.00 13.55
N ALA A 105 -14.78 3.33 13.54
CA ALA A 105 -13.90 4.08 14.43
C ALA A 105 -14.17 3.75 15.91
N GLY A 106 -13.13 3.72 16.73
CA GLY A 106 -13.20 3.45 18.17
C GLY A 106 -13.30 1.98 18.54
N ARG A 107 -13.51 1.07 17.58
CA ARG A 107 -13.43 -0.38 17.85
C ARG A 107 -11.98 -0.86 17.71
N PRO A 108 -11.46 -1.63 18.68
CA PRO A 108 -10.16 -2.26 18.53
C PRO A 108 -10.17 -3.16 17.29
N LEU A 109 -9.06 -3.16 16.55
CA LEU A 109 -8.87 -4.19 15.53
C LEU A 109 -8.67 -5.53 16.25
N PRO A 110 -9.38 -6.61 15.85
CA PRO A 110 -9.08 -7.95 16.33
C PRO A 110 -7.61 -8.32 16.08
N ASP A 111 -6.99 -9.06 16.98
CA ASP A 111 -5.59 -9.52 16.83
C ASP A 111 -5.39 -10.39 15.57
N ASP A 112 -6.45 -11.06 15.11
CA ASP A 112 -6.50 -11.89 13.91
C ASP A 112 -7.15 -11.19 12.70
N PHE A 113 -7.20 -9.86 12.72
CA PHE A 113 -7.82 -9.09 11.66
C PHE A 113 -7.14 -9.35 10.30
N SER A 114 -7.93 -9.85 9.35
CA SER A 114 -7.53 -9.93 7.95
C SER A 114 -8.62 -9.35 7.07
N LEU A 115 -8.21 -8.67 6.00
CA LEU A 115 -9.19 -8.04 5.08
C LEU A 115 -10.02 -9.09 4.35
N LYS A 116 -9.51 -10.32 4.19
CA LYS A 116 -10.28 -11.44 3.62
C LYS A 116 -11.44 -11.82 4.55
N ARG A 117 -11.17 -11.91 5.86
CA ARG A 117 -12.18 -12.23 6.88
C ARG A 117 -13.19 -11.10 7.06
N ALA A 118 -12.72 -9.86 7.20
CA ALA A 118 -13.61 -8.70 7.35
C ALA A 118 -14.55 -8.51 6.13
N ARG A 119 -14.11 -8.91 4.93
CA ARG A 119 -14.99 -8.96 3.74
C ARG A 119 -16.02 -10.08 3.83
N ALA A 120 -15.63 -11.26 4.30
CA ALA A 120 -16.55 -12.39 4.47
C ALA A 120 -17.64 -12.08 5.50
N GLU A 121 -17.26 -11.56 6.67
CA GLU A 121 -18.21 -11.21 7.75
C GLU A 121 -19.20 -10.12 7.31
N ASN A 122 -18.75 -9.09 6.58
CA ASN A 122 -19.65 -8.08 6.03
C ASN A 122 -20.53 -8.61 4.88
N ALA A 123 -20.08 -9.60 4.12
CA ALA A 123 -20.89 -10.22 3.06
C ALA A 123 -22.00 -11.11 3.63
N GLU A 124 -21.73 -11.79 4.76
CA GLU A 124 -22.75 -12.56 5.49
C GLU A 124 -23.80 -11.63 6.11
N SER A 125 -23.40 -10.49 6.67
CA SER A 125 -24.33 -9.52 7.27
C SER A 125 -25.24 -8.79 6.27
N ASP A 126 -24.86 -8.70 4.99
CA ASP A 126 -25.67 -8.07 3.93
C ASP A 126 -26.69 -9.06 3.30
N GLY A 127 -26.60 -10.35 3.63
CA GLY A 127 -27.40 -11.44 3.05
C GLY A 127 -28.64 -11.87 3.85
N ASP A 128 -28.82 -11.33 5.05
CA ASP A 128 -30.01 -11.47 5.92
C ASP A 128 -30.96 -10.27 5.78
#